data_AF-A0A4Q2V9A2-F1
#
_entry.id   AF-A0A4Q2V9A2-F1
#
_cell.length_a   1.000
_cell.length_b   1.000
_cell.length_c   1.000
_cell.angle_alpha   90.00
_cell.angle_beta   90.00
_cell.angle_gamma   90.00
#
_symmetry.space_group_name_H-M   'P 1'
#
loop_
_entity.id
_entity.type
_entity.pdbx_description
1 polymer ?
#
loop_
_entity_poly.entity_id
_entity_poly.type
_entity_poly.pdbx_seq_one_letter_code
_entity_poly.pdbx_strand_id
1 'polypeptide(L)'
;MVNPSSQQSHHKLSIDIVRSALFACGEPCNPEQVSFYPDIESMATRQRESKNWSQGEIFVYSRAENCFLIAKQIAPSSCEFLVVTHEGYKDVLTAYRFGHEELVAALQGHIR
;
A
#
# COMPACT_ATOMS: atom_id res chain seq x y z
N MET A 1 26.77 -11.50 24.52
CA MET A 1 25.45 -11.96 24.01
C MET A 1 24.95 -10.91 23.04
N VAL A 2 25.02 -11.17 21.75
CA VAL A 2 24.51 -10.27 20.71
C VAL A 2 23.42 -11.07 20.00
N ASN A 3 22.16 -10.72 20.22
CA ASN A 3 21.05 -11.35 19.51
C ASN A 3 21.18 -10.97 18.03
N PRO A 4 21.28 -11.93 17.10
CA PRO A 4 21.28 -11.62 15.70
C PRO A 4 19.89 -11.07 15.35
N SER A 5 19.92 -9.87 14.79
CA SER A 5 18.91 -9.21 13.98
C SER A 5 17.70 -10.08 13.69
N SER A 6 16.55 -9.73 14.28
CA SER A 6 15.26 -10.19 13.78
C SER A 6 15.13 -9.72 12.32
N GLN A 7 15.60 -10.55 11.38
CA GLN A 7 15.18 -10.46 9.99
C GLN A 7 13.67 -10.69 10.01
N GLN A 8 12.90 -9.60 10.15
CA GLN A 8 11.48 -9.63 9.86
C GLN A 8 11.37 -10.12 8.42
N SER A 9 11.02 -11.39 8.26
CA SER A 9 10.74 -11.96 6.95
C SER A 9 9.55 -11.19 6.39
N HIS A 10 9.81 -10.32 5.42
CA HIS A 10 8.78 -9.58 4.73
C HIS A 10 7.84 -10.58 4.08
N HIS A 11 6.57 -10.58 4.48
CA HIS A 11 5.58 -11.45 3.86
C HIS A 11 5.18 -10.84 2.52
N LYS A 12 5.44 -11.58 1.44
CA LYS A 12 4.96 -11.21 0.12
C LYS A 12 3.53 -11.73 -0.05
N LEU A 13 2.57 -10.82 0.05
CA LEU A 13 1.15 -11.14 -0.16
C LEU A 13 0.95 -11.75 -1.55
N SER A 14 0.13 -12.81 -1.65
CA SER A 14 -0.15 -13.42 -2.94
C SER A 14 -0.91 -12.46 -3.85
N ILE A 15 -0.65 -12.53 -5.15
CA ILE A 15 -1.32 -11.68 -6.13
C ILE A 15 -2.83 -11.95 -6.18
N ASP A 16 -3.27 -13.17 -5.84
CA ASP A 16 -4.68 -13.54 -5.82
C ASP A 16 -5.43 -12.87 -4.67
N ILE A 17 -4.79 -12.68 -3.51
CA ILE A 17 -5.35 -11.89 -2.41
C ILE A 17 -5.48 -10.41 -2.83
N VAL A 18 -4.43 -9.84 -3.47
CA VAL A 18 -4.48 -8.45 -3.97
C VAL A 18 -5.63 -8.28 -4.96
N ARG A 19 -5.77 -9.20 -5.92
CA ARG A 19 -6.86 -9.21 -6.90
C ARG A 19 -8.22 -9.27 -6.23
N SER A 20 -8.39 -10.18 -5.26
CA SER A 20 -9.66 -10.38 -4.56
C SER A 20 -10.06 -9.18 -3.71
N ALA A 21 -9.11 -8.57 -2.99
CA ALA A 21 -9.34 -7.39 -2.18
C ALA A 21 -9.76 -6.18 -3.03
N LEU A 22 -9.07 -5.93 -4.15
CA LEU A 22 -9.43 -4.86 -5.08
C LEU A 22 -10.78 -5.14 -5.77
N PHE A 23 -11.04 -6.38 -6.18
CA PHE A 23 -12.32 -6.76 -6.78
C PHE A 23 -13.51 -6.53 -5.84
N ALA A 24 -13.37 -6.87 -4.55
CA ALA A 24 -14.37 -6.56 -3.51
C ALA A 24 -14.60 -5.05 -3.33
N CYS A 25 -13.67 -4.22 -3.83
CA CYS A 25 -13.78 -2.77 -3.87
C CYS A 25 -14.35 -2.22 -5.19
N GLY A 26 -14.65 -3.07 -6.17
CA GLY A 26 -15.04 -2.64 -7.51
C GLY A 26 -13.87 -2.16 -8.36
N GLU A 27 -12.63 -2.40 -7.91
CA GLU A 27 -11.42 -1.95 -8.59
C GLU A 27 -10.75 -3.09 -9.36
N PRO A 28 -10.38 -2.90 -10.64
CA PRO A 28 -9.60 -3.89 -11.37
C PRO A 28 -8.16 -3.97 -10.82
N CYS A 29 -7.53 -5.13 -10.98
CA CYS A 29 -6.12 -5.32 -10.65
C CYS A 29 -5.36 -5.79 -11.88
N ASN A 30 -4.46 -4.95 -12.39
CA ASN A 30 -3.47 -5.35 -13.39
C ASN A 30 -2.19 -5.80 -12.68
N PRO A 31 -1.80 -7.09 -12.73
CA PRO A 31 -0.61 -7.59 -12.05
C PRO A 31 0.70 -6.89 -12.44
N GLU A 32 0.79 -6.36 -13.66
CA GLU A 32 1.97 -5.64 -14.15
C GLU A 32 2.17 -4.29 -13.47
N GLN A 33 1.13 -3.76 -12.82
CA GLN A 33 1.14 -2.49 -12.09
C GLN A 33 1.32 -2.66 -10.57
N VAL A 34 1.56 -3.90 -10.10
CA VAL A 34 1.68 -4.21 -8.66
C VAL A 34 3.13 -4.18 -8.22
N SER A 35 3.42 -3.31 -7.26
CA SER A 35 4.72 -3.22 -6.58
C SER A 35 4.58 -3.62 -5.11
N PHE A 36 5.48 -4.48 -4.64
CA PHE A 36 5.53 -4.94 -3.25
C PHE A 36 6.64 -4.21 -2.51
N TYR A 37 6.33 -3.71 -1.33
CA TYR A 37 7.25 -2.94 -0.49
C TYR A 37 7.58 -3.69 0.80
N PRO A 38 8.84 -3.63 1.26
CA PRO A 38 9.25 -4.28 2.49
C PRO A 38 8.63 -3.62 3.74
N ASP A 39 8.42 -2.31 3.71
CA ASP A 39 7.90 -1.52 4.81
C ASP A 39 7.05 -0.35 4.32
N ILE A 40 6.29 0.26 5.23
CA ILE A 40 5.37 1.35 4.93
C ILE A 40 6.16 2.61 4.59
N GLU A 41 7.32 2.81 5.21
CA GLU A 41 8.22 3.94 5.00
C GLU A 41 8.72 3.99 3.55
N SER A 42 9.16 2.85 3.00
CA SER A 42 9.60 2.72 1.61
C SER A 42 8.44 2.90 0.64
N MET A 43 7.26 2.36 0.98
CA MET A 43 6.03 2.55 0.20
C MET A 43 5.61 4.02 0.15
N ALA A 44 5.59 4.70 1.31
CA ALA A 44 5.23 6.11 1.44
C ALA A 44 6.27 7.03 0.79
N THR A 45 7.56 6.70 0.89
CA THR A 45 8.64 7.39 0.18
C THR A 45 8.35 7.34 -1.30
N ARG A 46 8.10 6.13 -1.83
CA ARG A 46 7.80 5.96 -3.25
C ARG A 46 6.58 6.76 -3.64
N GLN A 47 5.45 6.64 -2.95
CA GLN A 47 4.20 7.37 -3.25
C GLN A 47 4.36 8.91 -3.31
N ARG A 48 5.36 9.47 -2.60
CA ARG A 48 5.65 10.91 -2.64
C ARG A 48 6.61 11.35 -3.74
N GLU A 49 7.41 10.44 -4.30
CA GLU A 49 8.41 10.79 -5.32
C GLU A 49 7.78 11.27 -6.64
N SER A 50 6.55 10.84 -6.95
CA SER A 50 5.83 11.31 -8.13
C SER A 50 4.63 12.17 -7.76
N LYS A 51 4.48 13.28 -8.50
CA LYS A 51 3.28 14.13 -8.48
C LYS A 51 2.24 13.69 -9.51
N ASN A 52 2.55 12.68 -10.32
CA ASN A 52 1.66 12.14 -11.33
C ASN A 52 1.96 10.65 -11.52
N TRP A 53 1.20 9.80 -10.83
CA TRP A 53 1.30 8.35 -10.97
C TRP A 53 0.49 7.86 -12.15
N SER A 54 0.89 6.73 -12.72
CA SER A 54 0.06 6.07 -13.73
C SER A 54 -1.25 5.61 -13.09
N GLN A 55 -2.36 5.81 -13.80
CA GLN A 55 -3.65 5.34 -13.31
C GLN A 55 -3.60 3.81 -13.11
N GLY A 56 -4.05 3.36 -11.94
CA GLY A 56 -4.07 1.95 -11.60
C GLY A 56 -2.76 1.37 -11.08
N GLU A 57 -1.71 2.17 -10.83
CA GLU A 57 -0.55 1.70 -10.06
C GLU A 57 -0.96 1.23 -8.67
N ILE A 58 -0.42 0.08 -8.24
CA ILE A 58 -0.80 -0.61 -7.01
C ILE A 58 0.43 -0.81 -6.14
N PHE A 59 0.32 -0.38 -4.90
CA PHE A 59 1.37 -0.43 -3.89
C PHE A 59 0.92 -1.37 -2.79
N VAL A 60 1.73 -2.37 -2.47
CA VAL A 60 1.34 -3.42 -1.51
C VAL A 60 2.38 -3.52 -0.41
N TYR A 61 1.92 -3.41 0.82
CA TYR A 61 2.67 -3.77 2.01
C TYR A 61 1.93 -4.88 2.77
N SER A 62 2.68 -5.84 3.33
CA SER A 62 2.09 -6.91 4.13
C SER A 62 3.07 -7.47 5.16
N ARG A 63 2.52 -7.81 6.33
CA ARG A 63 3.19 -8.63 7.37
C ARG A 63 2.68 -10.07 7.37
N ALA A 64 1.44 -10.29 6.92
CA ALA A 64 0.78 -11.58 6.80
C ALA A 64 -0.43 -11.47 5.86
N GLU A 65 -1.04 -12.61 5.49
CA GLU A 65 -2.24 -12.64 4.64
C GLU A 65 -3.44 -11.88 5.21
N ASN A 66 -3.51 -11.77 6.54
CA ASN A 66 -4.53 -11.02 7.28
C ASN A 66 -3.99 -9.69 7.86
N CYS A 67 -2.84 -9.22 7.41
CA CYS A 67 -2.24 -7.97 7.87
C CYS A 67 -1.52 -7.33 6.69
N PHE A 68 -2.30 -6.62 5.88
CA PHE A 68 -1.80 -5.95 4.68
C PHE A 68 -2.49 -4.60 4.45
N LEU A 69 -1.85 -3.81 3.60
CA LEU A 69 -2.37 -2.57 3.03
C LEU A 69 -2.07 -2.56 1.54
N ILE A 70 -3.10 -2.29 0.75
CA ILE A 70 -3.02 -2.07 -0.69
C ILE A 70 -3.42 -0.62 -0.93
N ALA A 71 -2.57 0.16 -1.59
CA ALA A 71 -2.89 1.49 -2.05
C ALA A 71 -2.90 1.50 -3.57
N LYS A 72 -4.04 1.78 -4.19
CA LYS A 72 -4.20 1.85 -5.65
C LYS A 72 -4.42 3.28 -6.09
N GLN A 73 -3.64 3.73 -7.06
CA GLN A 73 -3.82 5.04 -7.66
C GLN A 73 -5.10 5.09 -8.49
N ILE A 74 -6.05 5.92 -8.08
CA ILE A 74 -7.36 6.07 -8.74
C ILE A 74 -7.49 7.40 -9.50
N ALA A 75 -6.75 8.44 -9.08
CA ALA A 75 -6.72 9.72 -9.79
C ALA A 75 -5.28 10.28 -9.89
N PRO A 76 -4.61 10.09 -11.04
CA PRO A 76 -3.27 10.62 -11.36
C PRO A 76 -3.04 12.09 -11.01
N SER A 77 -3.93 12.96 -11.49
CA SER A 77 -3.79 14.42 -11.41
C SER A 77 -3.93 14.97 -9.99
N SER A 78 -4.71 14.30 -9.14
CA SER A 78 -4.91 14.63 -7.73
C SER A 78 -4.10 13.74 -6.79
N CYS A 79 -3.28 12.79 -7.28
CA CYS A 79 -2.55 11.82 -6.46
C CYS A 79 -3.42 11.10 -5.41
N GLU A 80 -4.64 10.73 -5.78
CA GLU A 80 -5.57 10.04 -4.88
C GLU A 80 -5.39 8.52 -4.96
N PHE A 81 -5.14 7.93 -3.79
CA PHE A 81 -4.96 6.51 -3.60
C PHE A 81 -6.14 5.93 -2.83
N LEU A 82 -6.79 4.93 -3.40
CA LEU A 82 -7.68 4.05 -2.66
C LEU A 82 -6.84 3.12 -1.79
N VAL A 83 -7.00 3.22 -0.47
CA VAL A 83 -6.38 2.34 0.52
C VAL A 83 -7.36 1.23 0.88
N VAL A 84 -6.90 -0.02 0.82
CA VAL A 84 -7.66 -1.23 1.13
C VAL A 84 -6.89 -2.08 2.12
N THR A 85 -7.56 -2.55 3.16
CA THR A 85 -6.99 -3.44 4.19
C THR A 85 -7.62 -4.84 4.14
N HIS A 86 -7.09 -5.77 4.93
CA HIS A 86 -7.64 -7.12 5.04
C HIS A 86 -9.09 -7.18 5.56
N GLU A 87 -9.52 -6.17 6.34
CA GLU A 87 -10.90 -6.06 6.84
C GLU A 87 -11.86 -5.52 5.76
N GLY A 88 -11.35 -5.22 4.57
CA GLY A 88 -12.12 -4.53 3.52
C GLY A 88 -12.37 -3.05 3.83
N TYR A 89 -11.66 -2.48 4.80
CA TYR A 89 -11.71 -1.04 5.09
C TYR A 89 -11.16 -0.26 3.90
N LYS A 90 -11.86 0.82 3.54
CA LYS A 90 -11.55 1.66 2.37
C LYS A 90 -11.35 3.11 2.83
N ASP A 91 -10.25 3.71 2.41
CA ASP A 91 -10.01 5.15 2.54
C ASP A 91 -9.47 5.73 1.23
N VAL A 92 -9.55 7.05 1.07
CA VAL A 92 -8.93 7.76 -0.05
C VAL A 92 -7.94 8.77 0.50
N LEU A 93 -6.66 8.53 0.23
CA LEU A 93 -5.58 9.42 0.65
C LEU A 93 -5.07 10.23 -0.54
N THR A 94 -4.92 11.53 -0.34
CA THR A 94 -4.24 12.42 -1.29
C THR A 94 -2.77 12.54 -0.90
N ALA A 95 -1.89 11.72 -1.47
CA ALA A 95 -0.51 11.57 -0.97
C ALA A 95 0.29 12.89 -0.90
N TYR A 96 0.08 13.82 -1.85
CA TYR A 96 0.83 15.10 -1.86
C TYR A 96 0.39 16.06 -0.76
N ARG A 97 -0.79 15.87 -0.14
CA ARG A 97 -1.29 16.74 0.95
C ARG A 97 -0.64 16.43 2.30
N PHE A 98 0.07 15.31 2.41
CA PHE A 98 0.74 14.89 3.62
C PHE A 98 2.25 15.19 3.57
N GLY A 99 2.81 15.59 4.71
CA GLY A 99 4.23 15.39 5.00
C GLY A 99 4.59 13.90 4.93
N HIS A 100 5.88 13.57 4.78
CA HIS A 100 6.28 12.16 4.72
C HIS A 100 5.86 11.38 5.98
N GLU A 101 6.20 11.92 7.15
CA GLU A 101 5.88 11.32 8.44
C GLU A 101 4.37 11.21 8.66
N GLU A 102 3.60 12.21 8.22
CA GLU A 102 2.13 12.19 8.30
C GLU A 102 1.53 11.10 7.40
N LEU A 103 2.07 10.91 6.20
CA LEU A 103 1.63 9.83 5.30
C LEU A 103 1.97 8.46 5.89
N VAL A 104 3.17 8.28 6.45
CA VAL A 104 3.56 7.04 7.12
C VAL A 104 2.61 6.76 8.29
N ALA A 105 2.34 7.75 9.14
CA ALA A 105 1.43 7.61 10.27
C ALA A 105 -0.01 7.27 9.82
N ALA A 106 -0.50 7.92 8.76
CA ALA A 106 -1.81 7.63 8.18
C ALA A 106 -1.90 6.19 7.68
N LEU A 107 -0.91 5.75 6.88
CA LEU A 107 -0.84 4.38 6.36
C LEU A 107 -0.71 3.34 7.49
N GLN A 108 0.10 3.61 8.50
CA GLN A 108 0.24 2.77 9.70
C GLN A 108 -1.08 2.66 10.47
N GLY A 109 -1.87 3.73 10.54
CA GLY A 109 -3.18 3.72 11.21
C GLY A 109 -4.19 2.74 10.62
N HIS A 110 -4.00 2.33 9.36
CA HIS A 110 -4.85 1.34 8.68
C HIS A 110 -4.43 -0.11 8.93
N ILE A 111 -3.28 -0.35 9.55
CA ILE A 111 -2.74 -1.69 9.77
C ILE A 111 -2.61 -1.91 11.28
N ARG A 112 -3.52 -2.71 11.83
CA ARG A 112 -3.50 -3.15 13.23
C ARG A 112 -2.69 -4.43 13.39
#